data_AF-A0A7S3JRC1-F1
#
_entry.id   AF-A0A7S3JRC1-F1
#
_cell.length_a   1.000
_cell.length_b   1.000
_cell.length_c   1.000
_cell.angle_alpha   90.00
_cell.angle_beta   90.00
_cell.angle_gamma   90.00
#
_symmetry.space_group_name_H-M   'P 1'
#
loop_
_entity.id
_entity.type
_entity.pdbx_description
1 polymer ?
#
loop_
_entity_poly.entity_id
_entity_poly.type
_entity_poly.pdbx_seq_one_letter_code
_entity_poly.pdbx_strand_id
1 'polypeptide(L)'
;MGINGLLPNIETKKVHVSKYARRIVAVDGYCWLHRGIHCCATELALGVKTTKHLEFCLRRVAMLLHFQVRPLFVFDGGQLPAKAGEEESRRKRRADAFERGRQLLKENRQEEARKKFAGAIDITPTMAAELIDAFYLKWGSDAVECIVAPFEADAQLAWATITGKAIAVLSEDSDLLAFGATTVIYKLDQLGNGEEITLNSILKTAPSSSTL
;
A
#
# COMPACT_ATOMS: atom_id res chain seq x y z
N MET A 1 -2.68 -1.08 8.12
CA MET A 1 -2.81 -2.55 8.17
C MET A 1 -1.69 -3.05 9.08
N GLY A 2 -1.67 -4.34 9.42
CA GLY A 2 -0.59 -4.93 10.23
C GLY A 2 -0.76 -4.89 11.76
N ILE A 3 0.37 -4.93 12.48
CA ILE A 3 0.48 -4.98 13.95
C ILE A 3 -0.33 -3.86 14.62
N ASN A 4 -1.44 -4.25 15.25
CA ASN A 4 -2.32 -3.33 15.96
C ASN A 4 -1.59 -2.58 17.08
N GLY A 5 -1.69 -1.26 17.05
CA GLY A 5 -1.10 -0.38 18.07
C GLY A 5 0.38 -0.08 17.89
N LEU A 6 1.05 -0.58 16.83
CA LEU A 6 2.48 -0.33 16.66
C LEU A 6 2.78 1.14 16.31
N LEU A 7 2.24 1.65 15.19
CA LEU A 7 2.55 3.01 14.70
C LEU A 7 2.24 4.14 15.69
N PRO A 8 1.11 4.14 16.44
CA PRO A 8 0.84 5.18 17.43
C PRO A 8 1.88 5.25 18.57
N ASN A 9 2.63 4.18 18.80
CA ASN A 9 3.61 4.06 19.87
C ASN A 9 5.05 4.22 19.38
N ILE A 10 5.27 4.56 18.11
CA ILE A 10 6.61 4.80 17.54
C ILE A 10 6.74 6.26 17.13
N GLU A 11 7.85 6.89 17.52
CA GLU A 11 8.18 8.23 17.05
C GLU A 11 8.52 8.21 15.56
N THR A 12 7.89 9.11 14.80
CA THR A 12 8.11 9.25 13.35
C THR A 12 8.78 10.58 13.03
N LYS A 13 9.49 10.63 11.90
CA LYS A 13 10.11 11.87 11.40
C LYS A 13 9.38 12.33 10.16
N LYS A 14 8.95 13.59 10.13
CA LYS A 14 8.42 14.18 8.90
C LYS A 14 9.48 14.15 7.80
N VAL A 15 9.08 13.73 6.61
CA VAL A 15 9.97 13.63 5.44
C VAL A 15 9.25 14.11 4.18
N HIS A 16 10.03 14.55 3.20
CA HIS A 16 9.55 14.78 1.84
C HIS A 16 10.30 13.85 0.88
N VAL A 17 9.61 13.29 -0.12
CA VAL A 17 10.18 12.28 -1.04
C VAL A 17 11.39 12.77 -1.85
N SER A 18 11.53 14.08 -2.03
CA SER A 18 12.73 14.67 -2.66
C SER A 18 14.03 14.33 -1.94
N LYS A 19 13.99 13.96 -0.64
CA LYS A 19 15.12 13.37 0.09
C LYS A 19 15.72 12.15 -0.63
N TYR A 20 14.89 11.43 -1.39
CA TYR A 20 15.21 10.20 -2.09
C TYR A 20 15.43 10.40 -3.60
N ALA A 21 15.66 11.63 -4.05
CA ALA A 21 15.95 11.92 -5.44
C ALA A 21 17.09 11.05 -5.98
N ARG A 22 16.90 10.52 -7.19
CA ARG A 22 17.79 9.59 -7.91
C ARG A 22 18.01 8.25 -7.20
N ARG A 23 17.18 7.92 -6.22
CA ARG A 23 17.19 6.61 -5.54
C ARG A 23 15.95 5.81 -5.94
N ILE A 24 16.05 4.49 -5.72
CA ILE A 24 14.91 3.60 -5.85
C ILE A 24 14.16 3.58 -4.52
N VAL A 25 12.85 3.82 -4.57
CA VAL A 25 11.95 3.64 -3.42
C VAL A 25 10.96 2.54 -3.77
N ALA A 26 10.90 1.51 -2.94
CA ALA A 26 9.96 0.42 -3.12
C ALA A 26 8.54 0.89 -2.72
N VAL A 27 7.51 0.43 -3.42
CA VAL A 27 6.12 0.82 -3.21
C VAL A 27 5.29 -0.43 -3.07
N ASP A 28 4.51 -0.51 -1.99
CA ASP A 28 3.46 -1.50 -1.83
C ASP A 28 2.31 -1.19 -2.81
N GLY A 29 2.20 -2.00 -3.86
CA GLY A 29 1.23 -1.79 -4.94
C GLY A 29 -0.21 -1.96 -4.49
N TYR A 30 -0.48 -2.94 -3.63
CA TYR A 30 -1.83 -3.21 -3.12
C TYR A 30 -2.30 -2.10 -2.18
N CYS A 31 -1.39 -1.55 -1.36
CA CYS A 31 -1.69 -0.38 -0.54
C CYS A 31 -2.20 0.80 -1.39
N TRP A 32 -1.55 1.09 -2.51
CA TRP A 32 -1.96 2.18 -3.40
C TRP A 32 -3.25 1.88 -4.17
N LEU A 33 -3.45 0.64 -4.61
CA LEU A 33 -4.72 0.22 -5.23
C LEU A 33 -5.88 0.35 -4.22
N HIS A 34 -5.70 -0.06 -2.97
CA HIS A 34 -6.69 0.12 -1.90
C HIS A 34 -7.04 1.59 -1.71
N ARG A 35 -6.04 2.48 -1.66
CA ARG A 35 -6.26 3.93 -1.58
C ARG A 35 -6.98 4.47 -2.81
N GLY A 36 -6.62 4.00 -4.00
CA GLY A 36 -7.24 4.39 -5.27
C GLY A 36 -8.71 4.01 -5.36
N ILE A 37 -9.11 2.87 -4.79
CA ILE A 37 -10.49 2.38 -4.83
C ILE A 37 -11.47 3.34 -4.13
N HIS A 38 -11.04 4.06 -3.09
CA HIS A 38 -11.91 5.00 -2.38
C HIS A 38 -12.53 6.08 -3.29
N CYS A 39 -11.90 6.45 -4.41
CA CYS A 39 -12.46 7.44 -5.33
C CYS A 39 -13.51 6.88 -6.31
N CYS A 40 -13.68 5.56 -6.36
CA CYS A 40 -14.61 4.88 -7.27
C CYS A 40 -15.28 3.65 -6.64
N ALA A 41 -15.42 3.66 -5.31
CA ALA A 41 -15.88 2.49 -4.56
C ALA A 41 -17.30 2.06 -4.95
N THR A 42 -18.20 3.03 -5.14
CA THR A 42 -19.58 2.72 -5.54
C THR A 42 -19.62 2.11 -6.93
N GLU A 43 -18.87 2.68 -7.89
CA GLU A 43 -18.81 2.15 -9.25
C GLU A 43 -18.29 0.71 -9.27
N LEU A 44 -17.15 0.45 -8.61
CA LEU A 44 -16.56 -0.89 -8.55
C LEU A 44 -17.48 -1.90 -7.86
N ALA A 45 -18.09 -1.54 -6.72
CA ALA A 45 -19.00 -2.42 -6.01
C ALA A 45 -20.24 -2.78 -6.85
N LEU A 46 -20.73 -1.85 -7.68
CA LEU A 46 -21.89 -2.06 -8.54
C LEU A 46 -21.53 -2.65 -9.92
N GLY A 47 -20.27 -3.01 -10.16
CA GLY A 47 -19.82 -3.59 -11.43
C GLY A 47 -19.76 -2.59 -12.59
N VAL A 48 -19.73 -1.28 -12.30
CA VAL A 48 -19.55 -0.23 -13.29
C VAL A 48 -18.06 -0.09 -13.61
N LYS A 49 -17.72 -0.21 -14.90
CA LYS A 49 -16.33 -0.04 -15.36
C LYS A 49 -15.80 1.36 -15.02
N THR A 50 -14.58 1.43 -14.49
CA THR A 50 -13.95 2.69 -14.08
C THR A 50 -12.43 2.57 -14.08
N THR A 51 -11.74 3.66 -14.41
CA THR A 51 -10.27 3.78 -14.42
C THR A 51 -9.73 4.66 -13.30
N LYS A 52 -10.61 5.23 -12.47
CA LYS A 52 -10.24 6.26 -11.47
C LYS A 52 -9.20 5.77 -10.46
N HIS A 53 -9.23 4.49 -10.09
CA HIS A 53 -8.24 3.87 -9.20
C HIS A 53 -6.85 3.76 -9.86
N LEU A 54 -6.79 3.48 -11.17
CA LEU A 54 -5.54 3.51 -11.94
C LEU A 54 -5.02 4.94 -12.03
N GLU A 55 -5.88 5.90 -12.39
CA GLU A 55 -5.51 7.31 -12.47
C GLU A 55 -4.96 7.86 -11.15
N PHE A 56 -5.51 7.42 -10.01
CA PHE A 56 -4.95 7.73 -8.70
C PHE A 56 -3.49 7.28 -8.59
N CYS A 57 -3.20 6.02 -8.92
CA CYS A 57 -1.84 5.48 -8.85
C CYS A 57 -0.91 6.17 -9.85
N LEU A 58 -1.38 6.43 -11.08
CA LEU A 58 -0.63 7.16 -12.10
C LEU A 58 -0.22 8.56 -11.63
N ARG A 59 -1.13 9.32 -11.00
CA ARG A 59 -0.78 10.64 -10.44
C ARG A 59 0.30 10.55 -9.36
N ARG A 60 0.28 9.50 -8.54
CA ARG A 60 1.28 9.29 -7.49
C ARG A 60 2.65 8.91 -8.06
N VAL A 61 2.69 8.06 -9.09
CA VAL A 61 3.92 7.77 -9.82
C VAL A 61 4.48 9.03 -10.49
N ALA A 62 3.63 9.83 -11.13
CA ALA A 62 4.04 11.10 -11.73
C ALA A 62 4.70 12.04 -10.69
N MET A 63 4.16 12.09 -9.46
CA MET A 63 4.75 12.84 -8.35
C MET A 63 6.13 12.30 -7.95
N LEU A 64 6.30 10.98 -7.81
CA LEU A 64 7.61 10.40 -7.49
C LEU A 64 8.65 10.71 -8.57
N LEU A 65 8.28 10.51 -9.84
CA LEU A 65 9.16 10.79 -10.98
C LEU A 65 9.51 12.27 -11.10
N HIS A 66 8.55 13.17 -10.81
CA HIS A 66 8.80 14.62 -10.77
C HIS A 66 9.91 14.98 -9.78
N PHE A 67 9.91 14.36 -8.59
CA PHE A 67 10.98 14.51 -7.60
C PHE A 67 12.20 13.61 -7.84
N GLN A 68 12.32 13.05 -9.04
CA GLN A 68 13.42 12.17 -9.47
C GLN A 68 13.55 10.88 -8.66
N VAL A 69 12.49 10.44 -7.97
CA VAL A 69 12.44 9.16 -7.26
C VAL A 69 12.02 8.09 -8.25
N ARG A 70 12.81 7.00 -8.36
CA ARG A 70 12.45 5.87 -9.22
C ARG A 70 11.63 4.85 -8.41
N PRO A 71 10.34 4.65 -8.70
CA PRO A 71 9.55 3.67 -7.98
C PRO A 71 9.87 2.23 -8.41
N LEU A 72 9.94 1.33 -7.42
CA LEU A 72 9.89 -0.11 -7.59
C LEU A 72 8.59 -0.61 -6.96
N PHE A 73 7.58 -0.93 -7.76
CA PHE A 73 6.34 -1.51 -7.25
C PHE A 73 6.51 -2.99 -6.93
N VAL A 74 5.99 -3.41 -5.79
CA VAL A 74 5.87 -4.81 -5.42
C VAL A 74 4.39 -5.12 -5.20
N PHE A 75 3.92 -6.17 -5.87
CA PHE A 75 2.56 -6.67 -5.78
C PHE A 75 2.54 -8.06 -5.13
N ASP A 76 1.45 -8.38 -4.44
CA ASP A 76 1.21 -9.73 -3.96
C ASP A 76 1.08 -10.71 -5.13
N GLY A 77 1.54 -11.95 -4.94
CA GLY A 77 1.37 -13.06 -5.85
C GLY A 77 0.50 -14.16 -5.25
N GLY A 78 1.10 -15.30 -4.93
CA GLY A 78 0.38 -16.47 -4.44
C GLY A 78 -0.25 -16.27 -3.05
N GLN A 79 -1.33 -17.00 -2.77
CA GLN A 79 -1.91 -17.05 -1.43
C GLN A 79 -0.99 -17.82 -0.47
N LEU A 80 -0.76 -17.25 0.71
CA LEU A 80 0.01 -17.91 1.75
C LEU A 80 -0.91 -18.81 2.61
N PRO A 81 -0.64 -20.13 2.72
CA PRO A 81 -1.49 -21.05 3.49
C PRO A 81 -1.69 -20.61 4.96
N ALA A 82 -0.67 -20.00 5.56
CA ALA A 82 -0.72 -19.50 6.93
C ALA A 82 -1.77 -18.37 7.13
N LYS A 83 -2.14 -17.65 6.08
CA LYS A 83 -3.15 -16.57 6.12
C LYS A 83 -4.54 -16.98 5.60
N ALA A 84 -4.76 -18.26 5.32
CA ALA A 84 -6.06 -18.74 4.81
C ALA A 84 -7.24 -18.33 5.70
N GLY A 85 -7.08 -18.38 7.04
CA GLY A 85 -8.11 -17.95 7.98
C GLY A 85 -8.37 -16.44 7.96
N GLU A 86 -7.33 -15.62 7.81
CA GLU A 86 -7.47 -14.17 7.69
C GLU A 86 -8.16 -13.78 6.38
N GLU A 87 -7.81 -14.43 5.27
CA GLU A 87 -8.43 -14.21 3.98
C GLU A 87 -9.91 -14.62 3.97
N GLU A 88 -10.27 -15.71 4.64
CA GLU A 88 -11.67 -16.08 4.84
C GLU A 88 -12.43 -15.00 5.65
N SER A 89 -11.84 -14.50 6.73
CA SER A 89 -12.42 -13.43 7.55
C SER A 89 -12.59 -12.14 6.75
N ARG A 90 -11.60 -11.76 5.94
CA ARG A 90 -11.66 -10.61 5.03
C ARG A 90 -12.78 -10.79 4.00
N ARG A 91 -12.91 -11.98 3.40
CA ARG A 91 -13.99 -12.30 2.45
C ARG A 91 -15.38 -12.15 3.08
N LYS A 92 -15.58 -12.67 4.30
CA LYS A 92 -16.86 -12.53 5.04
C LYS A 92 -17.17 -11.05 5.30
N ARG A 93 -16.20 -10.29 5.81
CA ARG A 93 -16.34 -8.84 6.03
C ARG A 93 -16.66 -8.07 4.76
N ARG A 94 -16.05 -8.43 3.62
CA ARG A 94 -16.34 -7.79 2.33
C ARG A 94 -17.79 -8.04 1.90
N ALA A 95 -18.29 -9.26 2.05
CA ALA A 95 -19.69 -9.59 1.77
C ALA A 95 -20.67 -8.81 2.67
N ASP A 96 -20.42 -8.76 3.98
CA ASP A 96 -21.25 -7.99 4.91
C ASP A 96 -21.24 -6.49 4.60
N ALA A 97 -20.07 -5.94 4.26
CA ALA A 97 -19.91 -4.55 3.86
C ALA A 97 -20.68 -4.25 2.55
N PHE A 98 -20.67 -5.18 1.61
CA PHE A 98 -21.43 -5.06 0.36
C PHE A 98 -22.94 -5.00 0.62
N GLU A 99 -23.49 -5.96 1.39
CA GLU A 99 -24.91 -5.98 1.73
C GLU A 99 -25.34 -4.71 2.44
N ARG A 100 -24.54 -4.26 3.42
CA ARG A 100 -24.84 -3.04 4.14
C ARG A 100 -24.80 -1.80 3.24
N GLY A 101 -23.84 -1.75 2.31
CA GLY A 101 -23.76 -0.70 1.28
C GLY A 101 -25.01 -0.67 0.41
N ARG A 102 -25.50 -1.83 -0.05
CA ARG A 102 -26.74 -1.95 -0.83
C ARG A 102 -27.96 -1.47 -0.06
N GLN A 103 -28.08 -1.81 1.23
CA GLN A 103 -29.17 -1.33 2.07
C GLN A 103 -29.16 0.19 2.21
N LEU A 104 -28.01 0.78 2.54
CA LEU A 104 -27.87 2.24 2.68
C LEU A 104 -28.20 2.99 1.38
N LEU A 105 -27.86 2.39 0.23
CA LEU A 105 -28.21 2.95 -1.07
C LEU A 105 -29.73 3.00 -1.30
N LYS A 106 -30.47 1.95 -0.90
CA LYS A 106 -31.94 1.92 -0.94
C LYS A 106 -32.57 2.95 0.01
N GLU A 107 -31.89 3.26 1.11
CA GLU A 107 -32.27 4.30 2.08
C GLU A 107 -31.88 5.73 1.62
N ASN A 108 -31.38 5.92 0.39
CA ASN A 108 -30.84 7.19 -0.13
C ASN A 108 -29.65 7.77 0.65
N ARG A 109 -28.92 6.95 1.41
CA ARG A 109 -27.74 7.36 2.20
C ARG A 109 -26.44 7.12 1.43
N GLN A 110 -26.25 7.88 0.36
CA GLN A 110 -25.17 7.66 -0.63
C GLN A 110 -23.76 7.70 -0.03
N GLU A 111 -23.46 8.69 0.81
CA GLU A 111 -22.11 8.87 1.38
C GLU A 111 -21.73 7.72 2.33
N GLU A 112 -22.69 7.22 3.10
CA GLU A 112 -22.47 6.08 3.99
C GLU A 112 -22.38 4.77 3.21
N ALA A 113 -23.19 4.60 2.17
CA ALA A 113 -23.10 3.47 1.25
C ALA A 113 -21.71 3.39 0.61
N ARG A 114 -21.17 4.54 0.13
CA ARG A 114 -19.82 4.63 -0.45
C ARG A 114 -18.75 4.14 0.53
N LYS A 115 -18.82 4.54 1.80
CA LYS A 115 -17.86 4.08 2.84
C LYS A 115 -17.94 2.58 3.06
N LYS A 116 -19.13 1.99 3.02
CA LYS A 116 -19.29 0.52 3.12
C LYS A 116 -18.80 -0.21 1.88
N PHE A 117 -19.10 0.31 0.69
CA PHE A 117 -18.58 -0.26 -0.57
C PHE A 117 -17.04 -0.24 -0.63
N ALA A 118 -16.38 0.80 -0.11
CA ALA A 118 -14.92 0.83 -0.08
C ALA A 118 -14.31 -0.36 0.69
N GLY A 119 -14.97 -0.81 1.77
CA GLY A 119 -14.57 -2.00 2.52
C GLY A 119 -15.06 -3.33 1.95
N ALA A 120 -15.88 -3.30 0.89
CA ALA A 120 -16.44 -4.47 0.22
C ALA A 120 -15.62 -4.92 -0.99
N ILE A 121 -14.80 -4.04 -1.54
CA ILE A 121 -14.08 -4.28 -2.79
C ILE A 121 -12.88 -5.17 -2.53
N ASP A 122 -12.76 -6.18 -3.37
CA ASP A 122 -11.61 -7.07 -3.43
C ASP A 122 -10.67 -6.61 -4.54
N ILE A 123 -9.38 -6.48 -4.24
CA ILE A 123 -8.39 -6.11 -5.25
C ILE A 123 -7.94 -7.38 -5.94
N THR A 124 -8.31 -7.52 -7.20
CA THR A 124 -8.01 -8.74 -7.95
C THR A 124 -6.63 -8.67 -8.59
N PRO A 125 -6.00 -9.84 -8.88
CA PRO A 125 -4.77 -9.87 -9.68
C PRO A 125 -4.91 -9.19 -11.04
N THR A 126 -6.11 -9.19 -11.64
CA THR A 126 -6.40 -8.46 -12.88
C THR A 126 -6.25 -6.96 -12.71
N MET A 127 -6.74 -6.37 -11.61
CA MET A 127 -6.55 -4.94 -11.33
C MET A 127 -5.08 -4.57 -11.14
N ALA A 128 -4.29 -5.46 -10.53
CA ALA A 128 -2.84 -5.28 -10.40
C ALA A 128 -2.15 -5.34 -11.78
N ALA A 129 -2.51 -6.32 -12.63
CA ALA A 129 -2.00 -6.43 -13.99
C ALA A 129 -2.33 -5.20 -14.84
N GLU A 130 -3.58 -4.72 -14.80
CA GLU A 130 -4.02 -3.50 -15.49
C GLU A 130 -3.20 -2.27 -15.04
N LEU A 131 -2.83 -2.20 -13.75
CA LEU A 131 -1.99 -1.12 -13.25
C LEU A 131 -0.55 -1.22 -13.75
N ILE A 132 0.03 -2.42 -13.78
CA ILE A 132 1.38 -2.67 -14.33
C ILE A 132 1.42 -2.28 -15.80
N ASP A 133 0.43 -2.71 -16.60
CA ASP A 133 0.31 -2.35 -18.01
C ASP A 133 0.20 -0.84 -18.19
N ALA A 134 -0.61 -0.17 -17.35
CA ALA A 134 -0.75 1.28 -17.38
C ALA A 134 0.57 2.02 -17.04
N PHE A 135 1.38 1.48 -16.13
CA PHE A 135 2.71 2.02 -15.82
C PHE A 135 3.67 1.89 -17.01
N TYR A 136 3.77 0.69 -17.59
CA TYR A 136 4.67 0.43 -18.70
C TYR A 136 4.27 1.16 -19.97
N LEU A 137 2.97 1.26 -20.27
CA LEU A 137 2.48 2.04 -21.41
C LEU A 137 2.83 3.52 -21.28
N LYS A 138 2.82 4.06 -20.06
CA LYS A 138 2.99 5.51 -19.82
C LYS A 138 4.45 5.94 -19.66
N TRP A 139 5.28 5.13 -19.01
CA TRP A 139 6.67 5.49 -18.67
C TRP A 139 7.72 4.46 -19.06
N GLY A 140 7.31 3.26 -19.48
CA GLY A 140 8.22 2.14 -19.72
C GLY A 140 8.77 1.50 -18.44
N SER A 141 9.35 0.31 -18.59
CA SER A 141 9.89 -0.47 -17.47
C SER A 141 11.18 0.11 -16.86
N ASP A 142 11.85 1.02 -17.56
CA ASP A 142 13.09 1.65 -17.06
C ASP A 142 12.80 2.74 -16.00
N ALA A 143 11.65 3.40 -16.12
CA ALA A 143 11.23 4.47 -15.22
C ALA A 143 10.39 3.97 -14.04
N VAL A 144 9.61 2.90 -14.25
CA VAL A 144 8.80 2.27 -13.21
C VAL A 144 9.07 0.77 -13.24
N GLU A 145 9.75 0.26 -12.23
CA GLU A 145 10.02 -1.17 -12.10
C GLU A 145 8.85 -1.84 -11.35
N CYS A 146 8.43 -3.04 -11.77
CA CYS A 146 7.37 -3.79 -11.10
C CYS A 146 7.82 -5.22 -10.85
N ILE A 147 7.53 -5.74 -9.66
CA ILE A 147 7.77 -7.13 -9.26
C ILE A 147 6.46 -7.70 -8.69
N VAL A 148 6.09 -8.91 -9.10
CA VAL A 148 5.08 -9.70 -8.41
C VAL A 148 5.81 -10.64 -7.47
N ALA A 149 5.57 -10.50 -6.17
CA ALA A 149 6.18 -11.35 -5.16
C ALA A 149 5.70 -12.80 -5.30
N PRO A 150 6.47 -13.82 -4.87
CA PRO A 150 5.99 -15.21 -4.89
C PRO A 150 4.74 -15.42 -4.05
N PHE A 151 4.63 -14.69 -2.93
CA PHE A 151 3.49 -14.68 -2.01
C PHE A 151 3.18 -13.23 -1.62
N GLU A 152 3.44 -12.83 -0.38
CA GLU A 152 3.14 -11.48 0.10
C GLU A 152 4.23 -10.47 -0.27
N ALA A 153 3.80 -9.25 -0.60
CA ALA A 153 4.68 -8.14 -0.92
C ALA A 153 5.57 -7.76 0.27
N ASP A 154 5.12 -7.93 1.52
CA ASP A 154 5.85 -7.50 2.73
C ASP A 154 7.29 -8.00 2.78
N ALA A 155 7.49 -9.31 2.56
CA ALA A 155 8.80 -9.93 2.59
C ALA A 155 9.68 -9.43 1.43
N GLN A 156 9.11 -9.27 0.24
CA GLN A 156 9.81 -8.80 -0.96
C GLN A 156 10.20 -7.31 -0.84
N LEU A 157 9.34 -6.50 -0.23
CA LEU A 157 9.58 -5.09 0.09
C LEU A 157 10.70 -4.95 1.14
N ALA A 158 10.63 -5.72 2.22
CA ALA A 158 11.68 -5.73 3.24
C ALA A 158 13.03 -6.15 2.63
N TRP A 159 13.05 -7.24 1.86
CA TRP A 159 14.23 -7.71 1.12
C TRP A 159 14.84 -6.62 0.24
N ALA A 160 14.02 -5.84 -0.47
CA ALA A 160 14.51 -4.77 -1.34
C ALA A 160 15.30 -3.72 -0.56
N THR A 161 14.89 -3.40 0.68
CA THR A 161 15.64 -2.46 1.52
C THR A 161 16.85 -3.07 2.21
N ILE A 162 16.76 -4.35 2.61
CA ILE A 162 17.87 -5.08 3.25
C ILE A 162 19.05 -5.26 2.28
N THR A 163 18.75 -5.57 1.02
CA THR A 163 19.76 -5.76 -0.03
C THR A 163 20.26 -4.46 -0.66
N GLY A 164 19.66 -3.32 -0.29
CA GLY A 164 19.99 -2.02 -0.88
C GLY A 164 19.45 -1.79 -2.30
N LYS A 165 18.62 -2.71 -2.83
CA LYS A 165 17.89 -2.51 -4.10
C LYS A 165 16.98 -1.28 -4.02
N ALA A 166 16.33 -1.03 -2.89
CA ALA A 166 15.59 0.19 -2.58
C ALA A 166 16.12 0.84 -1.30
N ILE A 167 16.06 2.17 -1.20
CA ILE A 167 16.52 2.90 0.00
C ILE A 167 15.44 3.04 1.07
N ALA A 168 14.17 2.91 0.70
CA ALA A 168 13.02 2.97 1.59
C ALA A 168 11.83 2.22 0.95
N VAL A 169 10.84 1.86 1.78
CA VAL A 169 9.52 1.37 1.35
C VAL A 169 8.45 2.42 1.60
N LEU A 170 7.54 2.61 0.64
CA LEU A 170 6.28 3.32 0.80
C LEU A 170 5.17 2.32 1.05
N SER A 171 4.59 2.33 2.26
CA SER A 171 3.41 1.53 2.61
C SER A 171 2.68 2.15 3.80
N GLU A 172 1.44 1.74 4.01
CA GLU A 172 0.65 2.03 5.22
C GLU A 172 0.57 0.80 6.15
N ASP A 173 1.33 -0.26 5.85
CA ASP A 173 1.45 -1.46 6.66
C ASP A 173 2.63 -1.38 7.63
N SER A 174 2.33 -1.55 8.91
CA SER A 174 3.34 -1.58 9.97
C SER A 174 4.12 -2.89 10.04
N ASP A 175 3.62 -3.96 9.40
CA ASP A 175 4.24 -5.29 9.40
C ASP A 175 5.65 -5.26 8.78
N LEU A 176 5.89 -4.37 7.81
CA LEU A 176 7.18 -4.20 7.16
C LEU A 176 8.35 -4.01 8.14
N LEU A 177 8.12 -3.33 9.26
CA LEU A 177 9.15 -3.16 10.30
C LEU A 177 9.50 -4.49 10.97
N ALA A 178 8.53 -5.37 11.17
CA ALA A 178 8.74 -6.71 11.71
C ALA A 178 9.43 -7.65 10.70
N PHE A 179 9.20 -7.45 9.39
CA PHE A 179 9.96 -8.12 8.32
C PHE A 179 11.40 -7.59 8.17
N GLY A 180 11.77 -6.54 8.91
CA GLY A 180 13.13 -5.98 8.89
C GLY A 180 13.36 -4.91 7.82
N ALA A 181 12.30 -4.32 7.26
CA ALA A 181 12.44 -3.19 6.35
C ALA A 181 13.21 -2.05 7.04
N THR A 182 14.32 -1.62 6.42
CA THR A 182 15.28 -0.75 7.10
C THR A 182 14.78 0.68 7.26
N THR A 183 14.00 1.17 6.29
CA THR A 183 13.34 2.48 6.28
C THR A 183 11.96 2.34 5.64
N VAL A 184 10.92 2.82 6.33
CA VAL A 184 9.53 2.83 5.84
C VAL A 184 8.97 4.24 5.92
N ILE A 185 8.29 4.66 4.87
CA ILE A 185 7.62 5.97 4.74
C ILE A 185 6.12 5.71 4.71
N TYR A 186 5.43 6.25 5.69
CA TYR A 186 4.00 6.18 5.91
C TYR A 186 3.29 7.46 5.50
N LYS A 187 1.97 7.39 5.34
CA LYS A 187 1.06 8.54 5.15
C LYS A 187 1.46 9.48 4.03
N LEU A 188 1.99 8.95 2.93
CA LEU A 188 2.43 9.79 1.81
C LEU A 188 1.26 10.58 1.20
N ASP A 189 1.38 11.91 1.17
CA ASP A 189 0.41 12.83 0.57
C ASP A 189 0.71 13.10 -0.92
N GLN A 190 -0.19 13.84 -1.57
CA GLN A 190 -0.10 14.10 -3.02
C GLN A 190 1.04 15.06 -3.38
N LEU A 191 1.56 15.80 -2.40
CA LEU A 191 2.64 16.76 -2.58
C LEU A 191 4.01 16.13 -2.33
N GLY A 192 4.06 14.94 -1.74
CA GLY A 192 5.30 14.20 -1.47
C GLY A 192 5.72 14.20 0.00
N ASN A 193 4.90 14.73 0.92
CA ASN A 193 5.18 14.66 2.36
C ASN A 193 4.72 13.34 2.94
N GLY A 194 5.46 12.82 3.92
CA GLY A 194 5.11 11.61 4.67
C GLY A 194 5.80 11.56 6.04
N GLU A 195 5.66 10.41 6.70
CA GLU A 195 6.25 10.10 8.00
C GLU A 195 7.23 8.93 7.86
N GLU A 196 8.49 9.15 8.16
CA GLU A 196 9.56 8.16 8.06
C GLU A 196 9.83 7.50 9.41
N ILE A 197 10.01 6.19 9.36
CA ILE A 197 10.52 5.38 10.47
C ILE A 197 11.71 4.58 9.94
N THR A 198 12.80 4.58 10.70
CA THR A 198 13.95 3.71 10.44
C THR A 198 13.98 2.59 11.46
N LEU A 199 14.27 1.35 11.04
CA LEU A 199 14.32 0.22 11.98
C LEU A 199 15.32 0.48 13.12
N ASN A 200 16.46 1.08 12.79
CA ASN A 200 17.48 1.45 13.77
C ASN A 200 17.00 2.45 14.82
N SER A 201 16.08 3.37 14.50
CA SER A 201 15.56 4.30 15.50
C SER A 201 14.65 3.62 16.52
N ILE A 202 13.99 2.51 16.14
CA ILE A 202 13.17 1.69 17.04
C ILE A 202 14.08 0.82 17.91
N LEU A 203 15.06 0.13 17.32
CA LEU A 203 15.93 -0.78 18.05
C LEU A 203 16.84 -0.07 19.07
N LYS A 204 17.21 1.20 18.81
CA LYS A 204 18.01 2.01 19.74
C LYS A 204 17.21 2.61 20.90
N THR A 205 15.89 2.71 20.76
CA THR A 205 15.01 3.22 21.83
C THR A 205 14.55 2.12 22.79
N ALA A 206 14.85 0.84 22.49
CA ALA A 206 14.69 -0.24 23.46
C ALA A 206 15.62 0.03 24.66
N PRO A 207 15.12 0.00 25.91
CA PRO A 207 15.98 0.17 27.08
C PRO A 207 17.08 -0.87 27.01
N SER A 208 18.33 -0.41 27.12
CA SER A 208 19.46 -1.29 27.37
C SER A 208 19.07 -2.15 28.56
N SER A 209 18.98 -3.46 28.34
CA SER A 209 18.74 -4.45 29.39
C SER A 209 19.95 -4.36 30.32
N SER A 210 19.88 -3.47 31.30
CA SER A 210 20.84 -3.38 32.38
C SER A 210 20.63 -4.61 33.26
N THR A 211 21.50 -5.60 33.04
CA THR A 211 22.02 -6.58 34.00
C THR A 211 21.01 -7.28 34.93
N LEU A 212 20.84 -8.58 34.67
CA LEU A 212 20.52 -9.60 35.69
C LEU A 212 21.52 -9.55 36.85
#